data_AF-A0A9R0DPG7-F1
#
_entry.id   AF-A0A9R0DPG7-F1
#
_cell.length_a   1.000
_cell.length_b   1.000
_cell.length_c   1.000
_cell.angle_alpha   90.00
_cell.angle_beta   90.00
_cell.angle_gamma   90.00
#
_symmetry.space_group_name_H-M   'P 1'
#
loop_
_entity.id
_entity.type
_entity.pdbx_description
1 polymer ?
#
loop_
_entity_poly.entity_id
_entity_poly.type
_entity_poly.pdbx_seq_one_letter_code
_entity_poly.pdbx_strand_id
1 'polypeptide(L)'
;MAVEGVMVTYNYSDDGEYANILTVSASGIRFSKRWVLTHGSILSPLKEAKIIKKAKGKPILNDEFYAGLPEIHVTCEKKQSANPNLYESVEKLSRERNVQHGDLEHSSYLIRVLTGRICHVWQCPILDRCANDILYSWTIGHKDGDIDSQTKLGTALLSVFVLIDLESDKRGIESLRPLSSLLDLVRPPTERGSILEVHSTPFGCEVFLNAVTRGSICGVVGKRPSLLMTDAATALGSEGGPVFTEGSKELVGMVVCSVSWCRGEWVGLSLVAPLTSVLAAKLRVAVPAPDRPLASHPLQDVLNQIDACTVLVRCGHAWGAGVYLGGGYLVTCAHVVKSYQNHKLSVYCRGVSETAIVRYKTPDKKAYDLALLFTNPEKLSHMSPAVLSTVPAEKGESVLAAGFPYFNEFDLTNLIPTITSGHVNTVSPSMIQTSCCVQSGFSGGPIFRITKPKNRVEVLGIIAINVTSDGGACFPYVNMAVPAAVFSHALAHYILNKDETKLAGIENNKEMIQAQWRLMPYRSKI
;
A
#
# COMPACT_ATOMS: atom_id res chain seq x y z
N MET A 1 28.86 -4.34 4.91
CA MET A 1 28.32 -3.11 5.55
C MET A 1 26.81 -3.27 5.54
N ALA A 2 26.13 -3.08 6.66
CA ALA A 2 24.68 -3.20 6.69
C ALA A 2 24.05 -2.01 5.95
N VAL A 3 23.02 -2.29 5.15
CA VAL A 3 22.16 -1.25 4.57
C VAL A 3 21.47 -0.49 5.70
N GLU A 4 21.35 0.82 5.58
CA GLU A 4 20.75 1.70 6.58
C GLU A 4 19.74 2.67 5.94
N GLY A 5 18.61 2.89 6.61
CA GLY A 5 17.68 3.96 6.28
C GLY A 5 18.23 5.31 6.74
N VAL A 6 18.24 6.30 5.87
CA VAL A 6 18.77 7.64 6.15
C VAL A 6 17.75 8.71 5.81
N MET A 7 17.90 9.90 6.39
CA MET A 7 17.17 11.09 5.95
C MET A 7 18.01 11.85 4.95
N VAL A 8 17.39 12.30 3.86
CA VAL A 8 18.03 13.08 2.79
C VAL A 8 17.34 14.43 2.71
N THR A 9 18.09 15.53 2.83
CA THR A 9 17.52 16.89 2.86
C THR A 9 18.35 17.91 2.07
N TYR A 10 17.71 19.02 1.70
CA TYR A 10 18.37 20.24 1.26
C TYR A 10 17.45 21.45 1.49
N ASN A 11 18.02 22.65 1.43
CA ASN A 11 17.28 23.90 1.57
C ASN A 11 16.88 24.47 0.20
N TYR A 12 15.62 24.87 0.06
CA TYR A 12 15.03 25.39 -1.17
C TYR A 12 14.42 26.78 -0.93
N SER A 13 14.55 27.70 -1.89
CA SER A 13 13.87 29.01 -1.92
C SER A 13 13.52 29.33 -3.37
N ASP A 14 12.25 29.69 -3.64
CA ASP A 14 11.75 29.98 -5.00
C ASP A 14 12.42 31.21 -5.63
N ASP A 15 12.76 32.21 -4.80
CA ASP A 15 13.27 33.52 -5.25
C ASP A 15 14.69 33.84 -4.75
N GLY A 16 15.35 32.88 -4.07
CA GLY A 16 16.66 33.11 -3.44
C GLY A 16 16.62 34.08 -2.25
N GLU A 17 15.43 34.55 -1.86
CA GLU A 17 15.22 35.31 -0.64
C GLU A 17 15.34 34.38 0.59
N TYR A 18 16.15 34.79 1.56
CA TYR A 18 16.39 34.06 2.81
C TYR A 18 15.14 33.94 3.71
N ALA A 19 14.08 34.71 3.41
CA ALA A 19 12.87 34.76 4.24
C ALA A 19 11.94 33.55 4.04
N ASN A 20 12.06 32.81 2.93
CA ASN A 20 11.16 31.69 2.58
C ASN A 20 11.93 30.40 2.26
N ILE A 21 12.91 30.05 3.09
CA ILE A 21 13.65 28.78 2.95
C ILE A 21 12.77 27.63 3.43
N LEU A 22 12.46 26.70 2.53
CA LEU A 22 11.80 25.43 2.81
C LEU A 22 12.85 24.32 2.84
N THR A 23 12.84 23.49 3.88
CA THR A 23 13.64 22.25 3.88
C THR A 23 12.88 21.18 3.13
N VAL A 24 13.46 20.69 2.04
CA VAL A 24 12.94 19.56 1.27
C VAL A 24 13.58 18.30 1.82
N SER A 25 12.78 17.25 2.00
CA SER A 25 13.23 16.05 2.68
C SER A 25 12.60 14.79 2.09
N ALA A 26 13.36 13.70 2.17
CA ALA A 26 12.94 12.35 1.82
C ALA A 26 13.74 11.33 2.64
N SER A 27 13.35 10.07 2.55
CA SER A 27 14.14 8.96 3.07
C SER A 27 15.15 8.48 2.01
N GLY A 28 16.12 7.68 2.43
CA GLY A 28 17.11 7.11 1.52
C GLY A 28 17.67 5.80 2.03
N ILE A 29 18.37 5.11 1.13
CA ILE A 29 19.10 3.86 1.38
C ILE A 29 20.58 4.17 1.30
N ARG A 30 21.26 4.14 2.45
CA ARG A 30 22.72 4.14 2.47
C ARG A 30 23.20 2.70 2.39
N PHE A 31 23.85 2.36 1.28
CA PHE A 31 24.33 1.00 1.00
C PHE A 31 25.86 0.88 1.00
N SER A 32 26.56 1.99 1.21
CA SER A 32 28.01 2.00 1.46
C SER A 32 28.41 3.25 2.25
N LYS A 33 29.72 3.40 2.54
CA LYS A 33 30.25 4.63 3.15
C LYS A 33 30.00 5.87 2.29
N ARG A 34 30.00 5.71 0.96
CA ARG A 34 29.98 6.78 -0.05
C ARG A 34 28.61 7.00 -0.71
N TRP A 35 27.81 5.95 -0.88
CA TRP A 35 26.66 5.98 -1.77
C TRP A 35 25.32 5.90 -1.04
N VAL A 36 24.40 6.77 -1.46
CA VAL A 36 23.01 6.81 -1.01
C VAL A 36 22.08 6.80 -2.23
N LEU A 37 21.06 5.96 -2.18
CA LEU A 37 19.97 5.96 -3.16
C LEU A 37 18.71 6.56 -2.52
N THR A 38 18.05 7.48 -3.20
CA THR A 38 16.76 8.05 -2.76
C THR A 38 15.77 8.13 -3.92
N HIS A 39 14.53 8.49 -3.62
CA HIS A 39 13.43 8.59 -4.56
C HIS A 39 13.36 9.99 -5.21
N GLY A 40 12.80 10.07 -6.42
CA GLY A 40 12.67 11.30 -7.20
C GLY A 40 11.81 12.39 -6.57
N SER A 41 11.03 12.08 -5.51
CA SER A 41 10.26 13.08 -4.75
C SER A 41 11.14 14.21 -4.19
N ILE A 42 12.42 13.93 -3.90
CA ILE A 42 13.41 14.93 -3.45
C ILE A 42 13.58 16.07 -4.49
N LEU A 43 13.32 15.80 -5.77
CA LEU A 43 13.45 16.78 -6.86
C LEU A 43 12.19 17.62 -7.06
N SER A 44 11.07 17.29 -6.40
CA SER A 44 9.75 17.86 -6.74
C SER A 44 9.65 19.39 -6.76
N PRO A 45 10.31 20.16 -5.86
CA PRO A 45 10.24 21.62 -5.90
C PRO A 45 11.15 22.24 -6.97
N LEU A 46 12.12 21.48 -7.49
CA LEU A 46 13.15 21.98 -8.40
C LEU A 46 12.61 22.17 -9.82
N LYS A 47 13.15 23.17 -10.54
CA LYS A 47 12.82 23.43 -11.96
C LYS A 47 13.20 22.23 -12.83
N GLU A 48 14.23 21.50 -12.44
CA GLU A 48 14.75 20.27 -13.01
C GLU A 48 13.70 19.16 -13.08
N ALA A 49 12.74 19.10 -12.15
CA ALA A 49 11.66 18.11 -12.19
C ALA A 49 10.80 18.25 -13.46
N LYS A 50 10.63 19.47 -13.98
CA LYS A 50 9.92 19.71 -15.25
C LYS A 50 10.72 19.18 -16.46
N ILE A 51 12.05 19.15 -16.38
CA ILE A 51 12.92 18.59 -17.41
C ILE A 51 12.74 17.07 -17.44
N ILE A 52 12.75 16.41 -16.28
CA ILE A 52 12.52 14.96 -16.17
C ILE A 52 11.16 14.57 -16.77
N LYS A 53 10.11 15.31 -16.40
CA LYS A 53 8.77 15.12 -16.97
C LYS A 53 8.73 15.23 -18.48
N LYS A 54 9.47 16.17 -19.08
CA LYS A 54 9.58 16.34 -20.54
C LYS A 54 10.42 15.25 -21.21
N ALA A 55 11.41 14.70 -20.51
CA ALA A 55 12.31 13.68 -21.04
C ALA A 55 11.59 12.35 -21.32
N LYS A 56 10.50 12.03 -20.61
CA LYS A 56 9.69 10.80 -20.80
C LYS A 56 10.56 9.54 -20.90
N GLY A 57 11.45 9.33 -19.93
CA GLY A 57 12.33 8.17 -19.86
C GLY A 57 13.60 8.25 -20.71
N LYS A 58 13.81 9.32 -21.48
CA LYS A 58 15.09 9.55 -22.16
C LYS A 58 16.19 9.89 -21.14
N PRO A 59 17.43 9.40 -21.33
CA PRO A 59 18.55 9.76 -20.47
C PRO A 59 18.75 11.28 -20.43
N ILE A 60 18.94 11.81 -19.22
CA ILE A 60 19.26 13.22 -19.00
C ILE A 60 20.78 13.29 -18.80
N LEU A 61 21.49 13.57 -19.90
CA LEU A 61 22.94 13.69 -19.96
C LEU A 61 23.29 15.16 -20.24
N ASN A 62 22.94 16.05 -19.30
CA ASN A 62 23.23 17.48 -19.43
C ASN A 62 23.95 17.96 -18.17
N ASP A 63 25.18 18.45 -18.32
CA ASP A 63 25.95 19.03 -17.22
C ASP A 63 25.23 20.25 -16.60
N GLU A 64 24.48 21.02 -17.39
CA GLU A 64 23.68 22.14 -16.88
C GLU A 64 22.56 21.66 -15.95
N PHE A 65 21.96 20.50 -16.24
CA PHE A 65 20.94 19.90 -15.38
C PHE A 65 21.54 19.55 -14.01
N TYR A 66 22.70 18.90 -13.98
CA TYR A 66 23.35 18.53 -12.72
C TYR A 66 23.96 19.75 -12.00
N ALA A 67 24.36 20.79 -12.73
CA ALA A 67 24.85 22.03 -12.14
C ALA A 67 23.75 22.81 -11.38
N GLY A 68 22.48 22.65 -11.77
CA GLY A 68 21.33 23.24 -11.08
C GLY A 68 20.87 22.48 -9.83
N LEU A 69 21.41 21.29 -9.57
CA LEU A 69 21.00 20.47 -8.43
C LEU A 69 21.68 20.92 -7.12
N PRO A 70 20.94 20.90 -5.99
CA PRO A 70 21.46 21.35 -4.71
C PRO A 70 22.47 20.38 -4.12
N GLU A 71 23.28 20.90 -3.19
CA GLU A 71 24.01 20.06 -2.25
C GLU A 71 23.04 19.36 -1.29
N ILE A 72 23.32 18.10 -0.97
CA ILE A 72 22.45 17.24 -0.21
C ILE A 72 23.06 16.96 1.15
N HIS A 73 22.25 17.07 2.20
CA HIS A 73 22.57 16.62 3.54
C HIS A 73 21.96 15.25 3.78
N VAL A 74 22.76 14.34 4.34
CA VAL A 74 22.34 12.97 4.68
C VAL A 74 22.51 12.74 6.17
N THR A 75 21.40 12.68 6.89
CA THR A 75 21.38 12.39 8.34
C THR A 75 21.24 10.88 8.55
N CYS A 76 22.16 10.31 9.32
CA CYS A 76 22.24 8.88 9.67
C CYS A 76 22.27 8.71 11.19
N GLU A 77 21.97 7.51 11.68
CA GLU A 77 22.20 7.18 13.08
C GLU A 77 23.71 7.05 13.34
N LYS A 78 24.19 7.66 14.42
CA LYS A 78 25.58 7.53 14.88
C LYS A 78 25.68 6.28 15.75
N LYS A 79 26.22 5.20 15.17
CA LYS A 79 26.58 3.99 15.92
C LYS A 79 27.74 4.30 16.87
N GLN A 80 27.61 3.94 18.14
CA GLN A 80 28.71 4.03 19.10
C GLN A 80 29.88 3.16 18.62
N SER A 81 31.07 3.74 18.54
CA SER A 81 32.28 3.00 18.18
C SER A 81 32.63 2.05 19.32
N ALA A 82 33.00 0.80 18.99
CA ALA A 82 33.55 -0.13 19.98
C ALA A 82 34.86 0.39 20.61
N ASN A 83 35.57 1.29 19.91
CA ASN A 83 36.73 2.03 20.40
C ASN A 83 36.47 3.52 20.21
N PRO A 84 35.92 4.23 21.22
CA PRO A 84 35.62 5.65 21.09
C PRO A 84 36.91 6.47 20.98
N ASN A 85 36.94 7.40 20.03
CA ASN A 85 38.07 8.31 19.89
C ASN A 85 37.96 9.49 20.89
N LEU A 86 39.03 10.26 21.04
CA LEU A 86 39.09 11.40 21.97
C LEU A 86 37.91 12.37 21.79
N TYR A 87 37.48 12.61 20.55
CA TYR A 87 36.37 13.50 20.24
C TYR A 87 35.02 12.94 20.72
N GLU A 88 34.78 11.63 20.55
CA GLU A 88 33.58 10.97 21.09
C GLU A 88 33.56 11.00 22.62
N SER A 89 34.72 10.86 23.27
CA SER A 89 34.83 11.01 24.73
C SER A 89 34.52 12.43 25.20
N VAL A 90 35.00 13.46 24.49
CA VAL A 90 34.72 14.87 24.80
C VAL A 90 33.25 15.22 24.56
N GLU A 91 32.65 14.71 23.50
CA GLU A 91 31.23 14.90 23.20
C GLU A 91 30.35 14.27 24.30
N LYS A 92 30.67 13.04 24.74
CA LYS A 92 30.00 12.37 25.86
C LYS A 92 30.09 13.21 27.14
N LEU A 93 31.29 13.64 27.52
CA LEU A 93 31.52 14.52 28.68
C LEU A 93 30.81 15.87 28.57
N SER A 94 30.63 16.42 27.37
CA SER A 94 29.87 17.65 27.16
C SER A 94 28.36 17.46 27.38
N ARG A 95 27.82 16.30 27.01
CA ARG A 95 26.41 15.96 27.21
C ARG A 95 26.11 15.71 28.69
N GLU A 96 27.00 14.98 29.37
CA GLU A 96 26.89 14.66 30.80
C GLU A 96 26.96 15.91 31.70
N ARG A 97 27.70 16.95 31.31
CA ARG A 97 27.82 18.20 32.08
C ARG A 97 26.55 19.05 32.16
N ASN A 98 25.61 18.88 31.23
CA ASN A 98 24.43 19.74 31.11
C ASN A 98 23.15 19.12 31.70
N VAL A 99 23.21 17.93 32.31
CA VAL A 99 22.00 17.19 32.73
C VAL A 99 22.18 16.63 34.15
N GLN A 100 21.21 16.90 35.02
CA GLN A 100 21.22 16.37 36.40
C GLN A 100 20.54 14.97 36.51
N HIS A 101 19.58 14.64 35.63
CA HIS A 101 18.96 13.31 35.54
C HIS A 101 18.40 13.05 34.13
N GLY A 102 18.83 11.97 33.45
CA GLY A 102 18.30 11.51 32.16
C GLY A 102 19.23 10.52 31.44
N ASP A 103 18.66 9.64 30.60
CA ASP A 103 19.41 8.67 29.79
C ASP A 103 19.93 9.34 28.50
N LEU A 104 21.23 9.65 28.47
CA LEU A 104 21.92 10.33 27.37
C LEU A 104 22.33 9.37 26.23
N GLU A 105 22.15 8.06 26.39
CA GLU A 105 22.63 7.05 25.44
C GLU A 105 21.56 6.59 24.44
N HIS A 106 20.36 7.18 24.48
CA HIS A 106 19.29 6.84 23.54
C HIS A 106 19.68 7.20 22.09
N SER A 107 19.44 6.27 21.16
CA SER A 107 19.86 6.37 19.75
C SER A 107 19.33 7.62 19.02
N SER A 108 18.17 8.14 19.43
CA SER A 108 17.58 9.36 18.87
C SER A 108 18.42 10.62 19.07
N TYR A 109 19.38 10.63 19.99
CA TYR A 109 20.30 11.75 20.23
C TYR A 109 21.66 11.58 19.54
N LEU A 110 21.85 10.46 18.85
CA LEU A 110 23.09 10.09 18.20
C LEU A 110 22.85 10.16 16.71
N ILE A 111 22.97 11.35 16.15
CA ILE A 111 22.86 11.59 14.71
C ILE A 111 24.19 12.04 14.12
N ARG A 112 24.41 11.71 12.85
CA ARG A 112 25.53 12.20 12.04
C ARG A 112 25.00 12.74 10.73
N VAL A 113 25.38 13.96 10.40
CA VAL A 113 25.10 14.58 9.10
C VAL A 113 26.32 14.43 8.20
N LEU A 114 26.08 13.99 6.98
CA LEU A 114 27.04 13.91 5.88
C LEU A 114 26.59 14.85 4.78
N THR A 115 27.53 15.30 3.97
CA THR A 115 27.25 16.12 2.79
C THR A 115 27.54 15.32 1.54
N GLY A 116 26.71 15.46 0.51
CA GLY A 116 26.88 14.80 -0.76
C GLY A 116 26.25 15.58 -1.90
N ARG A 117 26.41 15.06 -3.12
CA ARG A 117 25.86 15.66 -4.35
C ARG A 117 25.11 14.63 -5.17
N ILE A 118 24.05 15.07 -5.84
CA ILE A 118 23.34 14.24 -6.80
C ILE A 118 24.25 14.03 -8.01
N CYS A 119 24.57 12.76 -8.28
CA CYS A 119 25.49 12.38 -9.35
C CYS A 119 24.80 11.63 -10.50
N HIS A 120 23.63 11.05 -10.25
CA HIS A 120 22.91 10.30 -11.28
C HIS A 120 21.41 10.29 -11.00
N VAL A 121 20.60 10.60 -12.03
CA VAL A 121 19.14 10.56 -11.98
C VAL A 121 18.62 9.68 -13.13
N TRP A 122 17.67 8.79 -12.87
CA TRP A 122 17.04 8.02 -13.94
C TRP A 122 15.59 7.67 -13.66
N GLN A 123 14.84 7.45 -14.73
CA GLN A 123 13.47 6.92 -14.68
C GLN A 123 13.48 5.42 -14.98
N CYS A 124 12.75 4.63 -14.19
CA CYS A 124 12.59 3.20 -14.37
C CYS A 124 11.38 2.89 -15.27
N PRO A 125 11.60 2.44 -16.53
CA PRO A 125 10.50 2.25 -17.48
C PRO A 125 9.57 1.09 -17.13
N ILE A 126 10.02 0.13 -16.32
CA ILE A 126 9.20 -1.00 -15.89
C ILE A 126 8.15 -0.54 -14.87
N LEU A 127 8.61 0.23 -13.86
CA LEU A 127 7.73 0.81 -12.86
C LEU A 127 6.76 1.83 -13.47
N ASP A 128 7.26 2.66 -14.40
CA ASP A 128 6.45 3.66 -15.09
C ASP A 128 5.27 3.05 -15.86
N ARG A 129 5.53 2.00 -16.66
CA ARG A 129 4.46 1.28 -17.36
C ARG A 129 3.49 0.60 -16.40
N CYS A 130 4.02 -0.06 -15.38
CA CYS A 130 3.19 -0.75 -14.39
C CYS A 130 2.24 0.23 -13.67
N ALA A 131 2.73 1.40 -13.29
CA ALA A 131 1.93 2.43 -12.65
C ALA A 131 0.82 2.93 -13.59
N ASN A 132 1.13 3.20 -14.87
CA ASN A 132 0.14 3.65 -15.85
C ASN A 132 -0.98 2.61 -16.09
N ASP A 133 -0.66 1.32 -16.04
CA ASP A 133 -1.62 0.24 -16.30
C ASP A 133 -2.65 0.05 -15.17
N ILE A 134 -2.30 0.36 -13.92
CA ILE A 134 -3.11 0.00 -12.74
C ILE A 134 -3.52 1.19 -11.87
N LEU A 135 -2.79 2.31 -11.94
CA LEU A 135 -3.02 3.52 -11.15
C LEU A 135 -3.75 4.60 -11.97
N TYR A 136 -4.47 4.22 -13.03
CA TYR A 136 -5.17 5.14 -13.94
C TYR A 136 -6.22 6.04 -13.25
N SER A 137 -6.72 5.63 -12.08
CA SER A 137 -7.66 6.40 -11.26
C SER A 137 -7.01 7.12 -10.07
N TRP A 138 -5.67 7.02 -9.93
CA TRP A 138 -4.96 7.46 -8.75
C TRP A 138 -4.22 8.79 -9.00
N THR A 139 -4.27 9.64 -7.98
CA THR A 139 -3.49 10.86 -7.84
C THR A 139 -2.42 10.64 -6.77
N ILE A 140 -1.21 11.13 -7.03
CA ILE A 140 -0.05 10.98 -6.14
C ILE A 140 0.35 12.36 -5.62
N GLY A 141 0.58 12.48 -4.31
CA GLY A 141 0.92 13.75 -3.65
C GLY A 141 -0.28 14.52 -3.09
N HIS A 142 -0.04 15.53 -2.26
CA HIS A 142 -1.03 16.20 -1.40
C HIS A 142 -2.27 16.71 -2.16
N LYS A 143 -3.42 16.80 -1.47
CA LYS A 143 -4.66 17.35 -2.04
C LYS A 143 -4.64 18.88 -2.20
N ASP A 144 -3.68 19.55 -1.57
CA ASP A 144 -3.62 21.01 -1.50
C ASP A 144 -2.73 21.57 -2.63
N GLY A 145 -3.34 21.79 -3.79
CA GLY A 145 -2.74 22.41 -4.97
C GLY A 145 -3.60 22.23 -6.22
N ASP A 146 -3.15 22.74 -7.37
CA ASP A 146 -3.77 22.40 -8.66
C ASP A 146 -3.58 20.90 -8.90
N ILE A 147 -4.65 20.14 -8.64
CA ILE A 147 -4.71 18.66 -8.65
C ILE A 147 -4.10 18.10 -9.94
N ASP A 148 -4.33 18.77 -11.07
CA ASP A 148 -3.81 18.39 -12.38
C ASP A 148 -2.29 18.49 -12.46
N SER A 149 -1.70 19.57 -11.96
CA SER A 149 -0.24 19.78 -11.95
C SER A 149 0.47 18.82 -11.00
N GLN A 150 -0.06 18.62 -9.79
CA GLN A 150 0.50 17.74 -8.76
C GLN A 150 0.40 16.28 -9.18
N THR A 151 -0.76 15.84 -9.69
CA THR A 151 -0.92 14.48 -10.23
C THR A 151 0.11 14.21 -11.33
N LYS A 152 0.20 15.10 -12.33
CA LYS A 152 1.11 14.90 -13.46
C LYS A 152 2.60 14.96 -13.06
N LEU A 153 2.95 15.64 -11.96
CA LEU A 153 4.32 15.68 -11.46
C LEU A 153 4.63 14.47 -10.56
N GLY A 154 3.71 14.11 -9.66
CA GLY A 154 3.80 12.94 -8.80
C GLY A 154 3.93 11.65 -9.61
N THR A 155 3.10 11.47 -10.64
CA THR A 155 3.23 10.33 -11.57
C THR A 155 4.56 10.33 -12.32
N ALA A 156 5.06 11.50 -12.72
CA ALA A 156 6.35 11.59 -13.43
C ALA A 156 7.55 11.27 -12.54
N LEU A 157 7.47 11.55 -11.24
CA LEU A 157 8.55 11.31 -10.28
C LEU A 157 8.46 9.95 -9.59
N LEU A 158 7.30 9.29 -9.59
CA LEU A 158 7.07 7.97 -8.99
C LEU A 158 8.09 6.91 -9.43
N SER A 159 8.49 6.97 -10.71
CA SER A 159 9.42 6.03 -11.31
C SER A 159 10.86 6.54 -11.35
N VAL A 160 11.16 7.65 -10.66
CA VAL A 160 12.48 8.32 -10.69
C VAL A 160 13.30 7.97 -9.46
N PHE A 161 14.58 7.69 -9.68
CA PHE A 161 15.55 7.33 -8.65
C PHE A 161 16.77 8.26 -8.75
N VAL A 162 17.34 8.59 -7.59
CA VAL A 162 18.41 9.57 -7.44
C VAL A 162 19.57 8.96 -6.66
N LEU A 163 20.76 8.97 -7.24
CA LEU A 163 21.99 8.51 -6.61
C LEU A 163 22.81 9.71 -6.10
N ILE A 164 23.22 9.63 -4.85
CA ILE A 164 24.00 10.66 -4.16
C ILE A 164 25.39 10.11 -3.84
N ASP A 165 26.40 10.93 -4.12
CA ASP A 165 27.80 10.69 -3.80
C ASP A 165 28.23 11.55 -2.60
N LEU A 166 28.64 10.91 -1.50
CA LEU A 166 29.07 11.55 -0.25
C LEU A 166 30.56 11.93 -0.22
N GLU A 167 31.36 11.53 -1.22
CA GLU A 167 32.82 11.72 -1.21
C GLU A 167 33.33 12.60 -2.37
N SER A 168 32.45 13.16 -3.20
CA SER A 168 32.84 13.80 -4.45
C SER A 168 32.97 15.33 -4.35
N ASP A 169 34.22 15.81 -4.30
CA ASP A 169 34.62 17.12 -4.86
C ASP A 169 34.78 17.09 -6.39
N LYS A 170 34.76 15.89 -7.01
CA LYS A 170 35.03 15.68 -8.45
C LYS A 170 33.74 15.42 -9.23
N ARG A 171 33.30 16.41 -10.02
CA ARG A 171 32.26 16.22 -11.05
C ARG A 171 32.74 15.19 -12.09
N GLY A 172 31.90 14.20 -12.40
CA GLY A 172 32.03 13.44 -13.65
C GLY A 172 32.58 12.01 -13.56
N ILE A 173 31.97 11.12 -12.77
CA ILE A 173 32.11 9.67 -13.04
C ILE A 173 30.73 9.01 -13.07
N GLU A 174 30.21 8.82 -14.29
CA GLU A 174 29.04 7.98 -14.63
C GLU A 174 29.35 6.48 -14.44
N SER A 175 29.82 6.07 -13.28
CA SER A 175 30.04 4.66 -13.01
C SER A 175 28.74 4.03 -12.54
N LEU A 176 28.23 3.05 -13.28
CA LEU A 176 27.12 2.20 -12.82
C LEU A 176 27.54 1.19 -11.74
N ARG A 177 28.85 1.14 -11.38
CA ARG A 177 29.37 0.23 -10.34
C ARG A 177 28.62 0.31 -9.00
N PRO A 178 28.25 1.50 -8.46
CA PRO A 178 27.51 1.57 -7.21
C PRO A 178 26.15 0.85 -7.30
N LEU A 179 25.46 0.99 -8.43
CA LEU A 179 24.18 0.31 -8.66
C LEU A 179 24.35 -1.21 -8.80
N SER A 180 25.46 -1.66 -9.39
CA SER A 180 25.81 -3.09 -9.41
C SER A 180 26.06 -3.62 -8.00
N SER A 181 26.83 -2.89 -7.18
CA SER A 181 27.06 -3.28 -5.78
C SER A 181 25.77 -3.29 -4.96
N LEU A 182 24.83 -2.39 -5.24
CA LEU A 182 23.51 -2.42 -4.60
C LEU A 182 22.70 -3.64 -5.08
N LEU A 183 22.75 -3.99 -6.37
CA LEU A 183 22.05 -5.17 -6.89
C LEU A 183 22.52 -6.46 -6.19
N ASP A 184 23.81 -6.57 -5.87
CA ASP A 184 24.38 -7.72 -5.14
C ASP A 184 23.83 -7.85 -3.70
N LEU A 185 23.44 -6.72 -3.08
CA LEU A 185 22.88 -6.66 -1.73
C LEU A 185 21.37 -6.93 -1.67
N VAL A 186 20.65 -6.64 -2.75
CA VAL A 186 19.19 -6.75 -2.81
C VAL A 186 18.78 -8.22 -3.02
N ARG A 187 17.62 -8.60 -2.48
CA ARG A 187 16.99 -9.89 -2.70
C ARG A 187 15.65 -9.74 -3.42
N PRO A 188 15.21 -10.75 -4.20
CA PRO A 188 13.89 -10.73 -4.80
C PRO A 188 12.80 -10.51 -3.74
N PRO A 189 11.74 -9.74 -4.06
CA PRO A 189 10.64 -9.56 -3.13
C PRO A 189 9.94 -10.88 -2.84
N THR A 190 9.40 -11.00 -1.64
CA THR A 190 8.63 -12.16 -1.19
C THR A 190 7.20 -12.14 -1.75
N GLU A 191 6.45 -13.20 -1.46
CA GLU A 191 5.09 -13.39 -1.99
C GLU A 191 4.05 -12.55 -1.24
N ARG A 192 2.89 -12.33 -1.87
CA ARG A 192 1.72 -11.70 -1.23
C ARG A 192 1.41 -12.39 0.10
N GLY A 193 1.12 -11.63 1.13
CA GLY A 193 0.88 -12.11 2.51
C GLY A 193 2.13 -12.16 3.39
N SER A 194 3.34 -11.99 2.82
CA SER A 194 4.58 -11.89 3.60
C SER A 194 4.64 -10.57 4.37
N ILE A 195 5.23 -10.59 5.56
CA ILE A 195 5.42 -9.40 6.40
C ILE A 195 6.73 -8.69 6.00
N LEU A 196 6.69 -7.36 5.99
CA LEU A 196 7.80 -6.48 5.70
C LEU A 196 7.97 -5.39 6.76
N GLU A 197 9.17 -4.80 6.78
CA GLU A 197 9.52 -3.63 7.56
C GLU A 197 9.96 -2.51 6.61
N VAL A 198 9.32 -1.35 6.72
CA VAL A 198 9.78 -0.10 6.12
C VAL A 198 10.60 0.65 7.16
N HIS A 199 11.84 0.98 6.82
CA HIS A 199 12.67 1.84 7.66
C HIS A 199 12.76 3.19 6.96
N SER A 200 12.19 4.24 7.55
CA SER A 200 12.09 5.54 6.90
C SER A 200 12.17 6.69 7.90
N THR A 201 12.23 7.92 7.39
CA THR A 201 12.17 9.15 8.18
C THR A 201 10.93 9.96 7.80
N PRO A 202 9.75 9.58 8.32
CA PRO A 202 8.51 10.32 8.14
C PRO A 202 8.66 11.83 8.32
N PHE A 203 7.98 12.57 7.45
CA PHE A 203 7.94 14.04 7.40
C PHE A 203 9.30 14.70 7.19
N GLY A 204 10.36 13.91 6.96
CA GLY A 204 11.74 14.36 7.00
C GLY A 204 12.10 15.04 8.31
N CYS A 205 11.61 14.50 9.42
CA CYS A 205 11.90 15.00 10.75
C CYS A 205 12.85 14.01 11.46
N GLU A 206 13.96 14.54 11.98
CA GLU A 206 15.01 13.74 12.64
C GLU A 206 14.51 12.94 13.84
N VAL A 207 13.42 13.37 14.49
CA VAL A 207 12.76 12.63 15.57
C VAL A 207 12.26 11.26 15.11
N PHE A 208 11.90 11.13 13.83
CA PHE A 208 11.46 9.88 13.22
C PHE A 208 12.57 9.21 12.40
N LEU A 209 13.83 9.61 12.58
CA LEU A 209 14.95 9.02 11.85
C LEU A 209 14.93 7.49 12.02
N ASN A 210 14.90 6.78 10.90
CA ASN A 210 14.94 5.32 10.86
C ASN A 210 13.77 4.65 11.63
N ALA A 211 12.61 5.30 11.66
CA ALA A 211 11.38 4.73 12.18
C ALA A 211 10.99 3.46 11.42
N VAL A 212 10.57 2.44 12.16
CA VAL A 212 10.18 1.14 11.60
C VAL A 212 8.65 1.05 11.53
N THR A 213 8.13 0.91 10.32
CA THR A 213 6.71 0.62 10.08
C THR A 213 6.56 -0.79 9.53
N ARG A 214 5.64 -1.57 10.10
CA ARG A 214 5.36 -2.95 9.70
C ARG A 214 4.07 -3.06 8.91
N GLY A 215 4.06 -3.99 7.97
CA GLY A 215 2.87 -4.35 7.19
C GLY A 215 3.13 -5.62 6.41
N SER A 216 2.16 -5.99 5.58
CA SER A 216 2.15 -7.17 4.73
C SER A 216 2.19 -6.76 3.26
N ILE A 217 2.71 -7.64 2.39
CA ILE A 217 2.58 -7.48 0.94
C ILE A 217 1.14 -7.79 0.56
N CYS A 218 0.36 -6.76 0.26
CA CYS A 218 -1.06 -6.88 -0.09
C CYS A 218 -1.29 -7.35 -1.53
N GLY A 219 -0.36 -7.01 -2.41
CA GLY A 219 -0.41 -7.36 -3.83
C GLY A 219 0.93 -7.14 -4.52
N VAL A 220 1.15 -7.90 -5.60
CA VAL A 220 2.33 -7.81 -6.46
C VAL A 220 1.84 -7.59 -7.88
N VAL A 221 2.35 -6.54 -8.53
CA VAL A 221 1.82 -6.08 -9.82
C VAL A 221 2.92 -5.94 -10.86
N GLY A 222 2.54 -6.18 -12.12
CA GLY A 222 3.40 -6.07 -13.30
C GLY A 222 4.20 -7.34 -13.64
N LYS A 223 4.77 -7.36 -14.85
CA LYS A 223 5.54 -8.50 -15.39
C LYS A 223 6.93 -8.55 -14.78
N ARG A 224 7.24 -9.62 -14.02
CA ARG A 224 8.31 -9.62 -13.00
C ARG A 224 7.95 -8.56 -11.95
N PRO A 225 7.94 -8.85 -10.64
CA PRO A 225 7.37 -7.94 -9.65
C PRO A 225 7.87 -6.51 -9.90
N SER A 226 6.97 -5.65 -10.38
CA SER A 226 7.30 -4.32 -10.89
C SER A 226 6.89 -3.25 -9.88
N LEU A 227 5.83 -3.54 -9.14
CA LEU A 227 5.34 -2.75 -8.02
C LEU A 227 4.78 -3.69 -6.96
N LEU A 228 5.12 -3.44 -5.69
CA LEU A 228 4.48 -4.09 -4.54
C LEU A 228 3.59 -3.07 -3.85
N MET A 229 2.53 -3.58 -3.24
CA MET A 229 1.61 -2.78 -2.44
C MET A 229 1.58 -3.35 -1.04
N THR A 230 1.59 -2.49 -0.05
CA THR A 230 1.60 -2.89 1.36
C THR A 230 0.68 -2.03 2.20
N ASP A 231 0.08 -2.64 3.21
CA ASP A 231 -0.69 -1.98 4.27
C ASP A 231 0.21 -1.43 5.40
N ALA A 232 1.54 -1.43 5.20
CA ALA A 232 2.44 -0.64 6.02
C ALA A 232 2.09 0.85 5.84
N ALA A 233 1.51 1.45 6.88
CA ALA A 233 1.02 2.83 6.88
C ALA A 233 2.18 3.85 6.96
N THR A 234 2.85 4.09 5.84
CA THR A 234 3.92 5.08 5.76
C THR A 234 3.37 6.50 5.58
N ALA A 235 4.15 7.50 5.95
CA ALA A 235 3.79 8.91 5.80
C ALA A 235 4.69 9.62 4.78
N LEU A 236 4.26 10.80 4.32
CA LEU A 236 5.07 11.67 3.44
C LEU A 236 6.50 11.80 3.96
N GLY A 237 7.47 11.81 3.06
CA GLY A 237 8.90 11.83 3.42
C GLY A 237 9.47 10.42 3.66
N SER A 238 8.63 9.38 3.69
CA SER A 238 9.10 7.99 3.72
C SER A 238 9.57 7.49 2.35
N GLU A 239 9.26 8.21 1.28
CA GLU A 239 9.75 7.90 -0.06
C GLU A 239 11.27 7.84 -0.09
N GLY A 240 11.82 6.80 -0.72
CA GLY A 240 13.25 6.49 -0.72
C GLY A 240 13.70 5.58 0.44
N GLY A 241 12.82 5.31 1.42
CA GLY A 241 13.13 4.44 2.55
C GLY A 241 13.29 2.97 2.13
N PRO A 242 14.28 2.23 2.69
CA PRO A 242 14.44 0.81 2.42
C PRO A 242 13.29 -0.04 2.98
N VAL A 243 12.97 -1.10 2.25
CA VAL A 243 11.99 -2.10 2.62
C VAL A 243 12.67 -3.45 2.80
N PHE A 244 12.48 -4.06 3.96
CA PHE A 244 13.08 -5.32 4.36
C PHE A 244 12.03 -6.40 4.57
N THR A 245 12.42 -7.66 4.38
CA THR A 245 11.63 -8.82 4.84
C THR A 245 11.66 -8.90 6.36
N GLU A 246 10.52 -9.22 6.99
CA GLU A 246 10.49 -9.50 8.42
C GLU A 246 11.29 -10.78 8.73
N GLY A 247 12.11 -10.74 9.77
CA GLY A 247 12.95 -11.88 10.17
C GLY A 247 14.32 -11.92 9.48
N SER A 248 14.38 -12.15 8.16
CA SER A 248 15.67 -12.25 7.44
C SER A 248 16.38 -10.90 7.28
N LYS A 249 15.64 -9.77 7.40
CA LYS A 249 16.15 -8.41 7.25
C LYS A 249 16.86 -8.19 5.91
N GLU A 250 16.39 -8.86 4.86
CA GLU A 250 16.93 -8.73 3.51
C GLU A 250 16.28 -7.55 2.80
N LEU A 251 17.09 -6.70 2.16
CA LEU A 251 16.60 -5.56 1.41
C LEU A 251 15.89 -6.06 0.14
N VAL A 252 14.60 -5.75 -0.01
CA VAL A 252 13.79 -6.17 -1.16
C VAL A 252 13.33 -5.01 -2.03
N GLY A 253 13.16 -3.84 -1.44
CA GLY A 253 12.52 -2.72 -2.13
C GLY A 253 12.81 -1.36 -1.53
N MET A 254 12.18 -0.36 -2.14
CA MET A 254 12.21 1.03 -1.73
C MET A 254 10.79 1.59 -1.78
N VAL A 255 10.38 2.37 -0.78
CA VAL A 255 9.11 3.11 -0.82
C VAL A 255 9.17 4.16 -1.92
N VAL A 256 8.19 4.18 -2.82
CA VAL A 256 8.09 5.17 -3.90
C VAL A 256 6.87 6.06 -3.79
N CYS A 257 5.87 5.67 -3.00
CA CYS A 257 4.72 6.50 -2.70
C CYS A 257 4.11 6.10 -1.37
N SER A 258 4.05 7.06 -0.44
CA SER A 258 3.41 6.86 0.87
C SER A 258 1.98 7.38 0.91
N VAL A 259 1.66 8.41 0.13
CA VAL A 259 0.33 9.03 0.14
C VAL A 259 -0.19 9.21 -1.28
N SER A 260 -1.34 8.58 -1.52
CA SER A 260 -2.05 8.65 -2.80
C SER A 260 -3.56 8.71 -2.57
N TRP A 261 -4.27 9.15 -3.60
CA TRP A 261 -5.71 9.29 -3.60
C TRP A 261 -6.29 8.55 -4.81
N CYS A 262 -7.37 7.82 -4.64
CA CYS A 262 -8.11 7.18 -5.73
C CYS A 262 -9.51 7.78 -5.76
N ARG A 263 -9.87 8.46 -6.84
CA ARG A 263 -11.21 9.07 -7.01
C ARG A 263 -11.62 10.01 -5.85
N GLY A 264 -10.65 10.72 -5.29
CA GLY A 264 -10.85 11.65 -4.16
C GLY A 264 -10.76 11.00 -2.78
N GLU A 265 -10.68 9.67 -2.69
CA GLU A 265 -10.51 8.93 -1.43
C GLU A 265 -9.02 8.75 -1.12
N TRP A 266 -8.62 8.93 0.15
CA TRP A 266 -7.26 8.61 0.56
C TRP A 266 -7.02 7.10 0.50
N VAL A 267 -5.93 6.71 -0.15
CA VAL A 267 -5.50 5.32 -0.24
C VAL A 267 -4.52 5.02 0.89
N GLY A 268 -4.88 4.05 1.74
CA GLY A 268 -4.03 3.64 2.87
C GLY A 268 -2.87 2.72 2.48
N LEU A 269 -2.75 2.30 1.22
CA LEU A 269 -1.67 1.41 0.77
C LEU A 269 -0.44 2.20 0.32
N SER A 270 0.73 1.79 0.81
CA SER A 270 2.02 2.30 0.35
C SER A 270 2.50 1.52 -0.87
N LEU A 271 3.15 2.21 -1.81
CA LEU A 271 3.75 1.61 -3.01
C LEU A 271 5.24 1.43 -2.82
N VAL A 272 5.72 0.23 -3.13
CA VAL A 272 7.12 -0.16 -3.00
C VAL A 272 7.64 -0.64 -4.35
N ALA A 273 8.78 -0.11 -4.78
CA ALA A 273 9.48 -0.57 -5.96
C ALA A 273 10.42 -1.74 -5.62
N PRO A 274 10.25 -2.92 -6.25
CA PRO A 274 11.21 -4.02 -6.14
C PRO A 274 12.57 -3.60 -6.69
N LEU A 275 13.57 -3.50 -5.80
CA LEU A 275 14.88 -3.00 -6.19
C LEU A 275 15.60 -3.93 -7.17
N THR A 276 15.37 -5.24 -7.10
CA THR A 276 15.90 -6.21 -8.09
C THR A 276 15.44 -5.86 -9.50
N SER A 277 14.15 -5.60 -9.69
CA SER A 277 13.56 -5.25 -10.98
C SER A 277 14.05 -3.87 -11.46
N VAL A 278 14.09 -2.88 -10.57
CA VAL A 278 14.53 -1.51 -10.90
C VAL A 278 16.00 -1.49 -11.32
N LEU A 279 16.87 -2.12 -10.53
CA LEU A 279 18.32 -2.13 -10.77
C LEU A 279 18.67 -3.00 -11.98
N ALA A 280 18.06 -4.18 -12.13
CA ALA A 280 18.28 -5.02 -13.31
C ALA A 280 17.87 -4.30 -14.60
N ALA A 281 16.75 -3.58 -14.60
CA ALA A 281 16.32 -2.77 -15.73
C ALA A 281 17.32 -1.65 -16.07
N LYS A 282 17.83 -0.96 -15.05
CA LYS A 282 18.82 0.12 -15.23
C LYS A 282 20.16 -0.41 -15.73
N LEU A 283 20.63 -1.53 -15.18
CA LEU A 283 21.90 -2.17 -15.53
C LEU A 283 21.81 -3.01 -16.81
N ARG A 284 20.61 -3.22 -17.35
CA ARG A 284 20.33 -4.08 -18.51
C ARG A 284 20.82 -5.52 -18.32
N VAL A 285 20.65 -6.03 -17.11
CA VAL A 285 20.97 -7.42 -16.75
C VAL A 285 19.68 -8.22 -16.52
N ALA A 286 19.80 -9.54 -16.52
CA ALA A 286 18.70 -10.39 -16.11
C ALA A 286 18.38 -10.14 -14.63
N VAL A 287 17.10 -10.23 -14.26
CA VAL A 287 16.70 -10.21 -12.86
C VAL A 287 17.32 -11.44 -12.19
N PRO A 288 18.11 -11.28 -11.11
CA PRO A 288 18.69 -12.42 -10.41
C PRO A 288 17.60 -13.41 -10.02
N ALA A 289 17.80 -14.68 -10.36
CA ALA A 289 16.93 -15.74 -9.88
C ALA A 289 17.14 -15.89 -8.35
N PRO A 290 16.11 -16.27 -7.59
CA PRO A 290 16.31 -16.59 -6.18
C PRO A 290 17.30 -17.77 -6.07
N ASP A 291 18.34 -17.62 -5.23
CA ASP A 291 19.38 -18.67 -5.03
C ASP A 291 18.81 -19.98 -4.49
N ARG A 292 17.62 -19.92 -3.87
CA ARG A 292 16.85 -21.06 -3.37
C ARG A 292 15.38 -20.86 -3.71
N PRO A 293 14.62 -21.94 -3.98
CA PRO A 293 13.17 -21.85 -4.02
C PRO A 293 12.70 -21.19 -2.73
N LEU A 294 11.86 -20.16 -2.83
CA LEU A 294 11.23 -19.58 -1.65
C LEU A 294 10.51 -20.73 -0.92
N ALA A 295 10.80 -20.91 0.36
CA ALA A 295 10.06 -21.87 1.17
C ALA A 295 8.58 -21.53 1.08
N SER A 296 7.72 -22.54 0.98
CA SER A 296 6.27 -22.35 0.88
C SER A 296 5.81 -21.40 2.00
N HIS A 297 5.23 -20.26 1.63
CA HIS A 297 4.83 -19.25 2.58
C HIS A 297 3.87 -19.86 3.62
N PRO A 298 4.02 -19.59 4.94
CA PRO A 298 3.17 -20.22 5.97
C PRO A 298 1.67 -19.99 5.77
N LEU A 299 1.29 -18.92 5.06
CA LEU A 299 -0.09 -18.59 4.72
C LEU A 299 -0.50 -19.04 3.32
N GLN A 300 0.30 -19.81 2.58
CA GLN A 300 -0.02 -20.15 1.18
C GLN A 300 -1.39 -20.83 1.04
N ASP A 301 -1.70 -21.79 1.93
CA ASP A 301 -3.00 -22.47 1.94
C ASP A 301 -4.16 -21.54 2.31
N VAL A 302 -3.90 -20.55 3.18
CA VAL A 302 -4.88 -19.51 3.55
C VAL A 302 -5.16 -18.62 2.33
N LEU A 303 -4.11 -18.17 1.65
CA LEU A 303 -4.23 -17.31 0.47
C LEU A 303 -4.95 -18.04 -0.68
N ASN A 304 -4.63 -19.32 -0.89
CA ASN A 304 -5.31 -20.15 -1.88
C ASN A 304 -6.82 -20.28 -1.60
N GLN A 305 -7.20 -20.47 -0.33
CA GLN A 305 -8.61 -20.50 0.08
C GLN A 305 -9.31 -19.14 -0.15
N ILE A 306 -8.65 -18.03 0.16
CA ILE A 306 -9.17 -16.67 -0.08
C ILE A 306 -9.37 -16.43 -1.58
N ASP A 307 -8.37 -16.74 -2.41
CA ASP A 307 -8.43 -16.59 -3.86
C ASP A 307 -9.50 -17.47 -4.50
N ALA A 308 -9.76 -18.65 -3.92
CA ALA A 308 -10.74 -19.59 -4.43
C ALA A 308 -12.19 -19.19 -4.14
N CYS A 309 -12.45 -18.18 -3.31
CA CYS A 309 -13.81 -17.75 -2.98
C CYS A 309 -14.08 -16.26 -3.20
N THR A 310 -13.05 -15.44 -3.46
CA THR A 310 -13.19 -14.00 -3.67
C THR A 310 -13.25 -13.67 -5.16
N VAL A 311 -14.20 -12.83 -5.59
CA VAL A 311 -14.42 -12.47 -7.01
C VAL A 311 -14.44 -10.96 -7.23
N LEU A 312 -14.03 -10.52 -8.41
CA LEU A 312 -14.26 -9.14 -8.85
C LEU A 312 -15.68 -9.07 -9.44
N VAL A 313 -16.48 -8.11 -8.98
CA VAL A 313 -17.83 -7.84 -9.49
C VAL A 313 -17.81 -6.50 -10.21
N ARG A 314 -18.19 -6.48 -11.49
CA ARG A 314 -18.23 -5.27 -12.33
C ARG A 314 -19.64 -5.03 -12.85
N CYS A 315 -20.16 -3.82 -12.66
CA CYS A 315 -21.45 -3.36 -13.16
C CYS A 315 -21.26 -2.05 -13.93
N GLY A 316 -21.11 -2.15 -15.26
CA GLY A 316 -20.72 -1.00 -16.09
C GLY A 316 -19.33 -0.45 -15.72
N HIS A 317 -19.29 0.80 -15.27
CA HIS A 317 -18.07 1.48 -14.78
C HIS A 317 -17.81 1.30 -13.28
N ALA A 318 -18.80 0.82 -12.53
CA ALA A 318 -18.66 0.51 -11.12
C ALA A 318 -18.09 -0.91 -10.94
N TRP A 319 -17.30 -1.10 -9.89
CA TRP A 319 -16.86 -2.42 -9.48
C TRP A 319 -16.70 -2.50 -7.96
N GLY A 320 -16.65 -3.73 -7.48
CA GLY A 320 -16.35 -4.09 -6.10
C GLY A 320 -15.89 -5.53 -6.05
N ALA A 321 -15.88 -6.09 -4.85
CA ALA A 321 -15.60 -7.49 -4.62
C ALA A 321 -16.90 -8.27 -4.36
N GLY A 322 -16.79 -9.60 -4.38
CA GLY A 322 -17.87 -10.51 -4.04
C GLY A 322 -17.31 -11.81 -3.48
N VAL A 323 -18.20 -12.61 -2.89
CA VAL A 323 -17.89 -13.88 -2.27
C VAL A 323 -18.71 -14.97 -2.93
N TYR A 324 -18.05 -16.02 -3.42
CA TYR A 324 -18.70 -17.19 -4.02
C TYR A 324 -19.29 -18.09 -2.92
N LEU A 325 -20.58 -18.42 -3.05
CA LEU A 325 -21.34 -19.23 -2.08
C LEU A 325 -21.61 -20.66 -2.57
N GLY A 326 -21.16 -21.02 -3.77
CA GLY A 326 -21.43 -22.32 -4.39
C GLY A 326 -22.66 -22.32 -5.31
N GLY A 327 -22.73 -23.31 -6.21
CA GLY A 327 -23.89 -23.50 -7.10
C GLY A 327 -24.19 -22.30 -8.01
N GLY A 328 -23.17 -21.51 -8.37
CA GLY A 328 -23.32 -20.29 -9.17
C GLY A 328 -23.78 -19.05 -8.39
N TYR A 329 -23.96 -19.13 -7.06
CA TYR A 329 -24.40 -18.00 -6.23
C TYR A 329 -23.23 -17.19 -5.68
N LEU A 330 -23.38 -15.87 -5.64
CA LEU A 330 -22.39 -14.94 -5.07
C LEU A 330 -23.08 -13.87 -4.24
N VAL A 331 -22.43 -13.41 -3.17
CA VAL A 331 -22.86 -12.22 -2.42
C VAL A 331 -21.90 -11.06 -2.67
N THR A 332 -22.44 -9.86 -2.77
CA THR A 332 -21.70 -8.59 -2.89
C THR A 332 -22.52 -7.47 -2.24
N CYS A 333 -22.11 -6.22 -2.38
CA CYS A 333 -22.89 -5.07 -1.95
C CYS A 333 -23.94 -4.64 -2.97
N ALA A 334 -25.07 -4.14 -2.46
CA ALA A 334 -26.18 -3.64 -3.27
C ALA A 334 -25.77 -2.41 -4.09
N HIS A 335 -24.94 -1.53 -3.52
CA HIS A 335 -24.44 -0.35 -4.24
C HIS A 335 -23.50 -0.69 -5.41
N VAL A 336 -22.72 -1.78 -5.31
CA VAL A 336 -21.80 -2.22 -6.38
C VAL A 336 -22.57 -2.55 -7.66
N VAL A 337 -23.77 -3.10 -7.50
CA VAL A 337 -24.64 -3.49 -8.61
C VAL A 337 -25.78 -2.50 -8.86
N LYS A 338 -25.70 -1.26 -8.36
CA LYS A 338 -26.81 -0.27 -8.46
C LYS A 338 -27.35 -0.08 -9.88
N SER A 339 -26.49 -0.15 -10.89
CA SER A 339 -26.83 0.12 -12.29
C SER A 339 -27.13 -1.13 -13.13
N TYR A 340 -27.41 -2.28 -12.50
CA TYR A 340 -27.54 -3.60 -13.17
C TYR A 340 -28.67 -3.68 -14.21
N GLN A 341 -29.68 -2.81 -14.11
CA GLN A 341 -30.79 -2.75 -15.08
C GLN A 341 -30.36 -2.16 -16.43
N ASN A 342 -29.34 -1.28 -16.41
CA ASN A 342 -28.90 -0.52 -17.59
C ASN A 342 -27.52 -0.96 -18.09
N HIS A 343 -26.80 -1.77 -17.33
CA HIS A 343 -25.42 -2.15 -17.63
C HIS A 343 -25.20 -3.65 -17.42
N LYS A 344 -24.28 -4.21 -18.21
CA LYS A 344 -23.84 -5.59 -18.05
C LYS A 344 -23.20 -5.77 -16.66
N LEU A 345 -23.66 -6.80 -15.96
CA LEU A 345 -23.07 -7.30 -14.74
C LEU A 345 -22.15 -8.49 -15.06
N SER A 346 -20.87 -8.37 -14.73
CA SER A 346 -19.85 -9.40 -14.98
C SER A 346 -19.09 -9.73 -13.70
N VAL A 347 -18.75 -11.00 -13.53
CA VAL A 347 -17.89 -11.50 -12.45
C VAL A 347 -16.58 -12.00 -13.06
N TYR A 348 -15.47 -11.75 -12.39
CA TYR A 348 -14.14 -12.19 -12.82
C TYR A 348 -13.44 -12.90 -11.68
N CYS A 349 -12.86 -14.06 -11.96
CA CYS A 349 -12.12 -14.85 -10.99
C CYS A 349 -11.13 -15.79 -11.68
N ARG A 350 -9.85 -15.72 -11.29
CA ARG A 350 -8.79 -16.65 -11.70
C ARG A 350 -8.75 -16.89 -13.23
N GLY A 351 -8.79 -15.79 -14.00
CA GLY A 351 -8.75 -15.82 -15.46
C GLY A 351 -10.08 -16.15 -16.17
N VAL A 352 -11.15 -16.42 -15.41
CA VAL A 352 -12.49 -16.64 -15.97
C VAL A 352 -13.35 -15.39 -15.78
N SER A 353 -14.06 -15.00 -16.84
CA SER A 353 -15.07 -13.94 -16.83
C SER A 353 -16.43 -14.54 -17.15
N GLU A 354 -17.45 -14.17 -16.40
CA GLU A 354 -18.82 -14.51 -16.77
C GLU A 354 -19.86 -13.43 -16.49
N THR A 355 -20.97 -13.51 -17.23
CA THR A 355 -22.14 -12.66 -16.98
C THR A 355 -22.90 -13.17 -15.76
N ALA A 356 -23.34 -12.25 -14.91
CA ALA A 356 -24.17 -12.56 -13.76
C ALA A 356 -25.50 -11.78 -13.81
N ILE A 357 -26.48 -12.26 -13.07
CA ILE A 357 -27.77 -11.60 -12.87
C ILE A 357 -28.01 -11.36 -11.38
N VAL A 358 -28.71 -10.28 -11.06
CA VAL A 358 -29.14 -10.00 -9.68
C VAL A 358 -30.37 -10.86 -9.39
N ARG A 359 -30.29 -11.69 -8.34
CA ARG A 359 -31.43 -12.46 -7.80
C ARG A 359 -32.14 -11.70 -6.70
N TYR A 360 -31.37 -10.97 -5.91
CA TYR A 360 -31.89 -10.14 -4.84
C TYR A 360 -30.93 -9.00 -4.57
N LYS A 361 -31.48 -7.86 -4.17
CA LYS A 361 -30.75 -6.68 -3.74
C LYS A 361 -31.56 -6.02 -2.64
N THR A 362 -30.92 -5.69 -1.51
CA THR A 362 -31.56 -4.89 -0.47
C THR A 362 -31.96 -3.51 -1.03
N PRO A 363 -33.14 -2.98 -0.66
CA PRO A 363 -33.55 -1.65 -1.08
C PRO A 363 -32.53 -0.57 -0.67
N ASP A 364 -32.46 0.49 -1.47
CA ASP A 364 -31.57 1.62 -1.17
C ASP A 364 -31.91 2.20 0.23
N LYS A 365 -30.88 2.69 0.95
CA LYS A 365 -30.97 3.30 2.30
C LYS A 365 -31.34 2.35 3.45
N LYS A 366 -31.29 1.03 3.23
CA LYS A 366 -31.34 0.02 4.31
C LYS A 366 -29.96 -0.23 4.91
N ALA A 367 -29.93 -0.62 6.18
CA ALA A 367 -28.71 -0.88 6.96
C ALA A 367 -27.77 -1.91 6.32
N TYR A 368 -28.29 -3.07 5.91
CA TYR A 368 -27.48 -4.12 5.32
C TYR A 368 -27.46 -3.97 3.81
N ASP A 369 -26.33 -3.51 3.30
CA ASP A 369 -26.10 -3.25 1.88
C ASP A 369 -25.62 -4.52 1.17
N LEU A 370 -26.55 -5.40 0.79
CA LEU A 370 -26.26 -6.72 0.22
C LEU A 370 -27.02 -6.99 -1.08
N ALA A 371 -26.36 -7.71 -1.99
CA ALA A 371 -26.97 -8.29 -3.18
C ALA A 371 -26.54 -9.75 -3.36
N LEU A 372 -27.50 -10.57 -3.77
CA LEU A 372 -27.28 -11.96 -4.18
C LEU A 372 -27.30 -12.03 -5.70
N LEU A 373 -26.22 -12.54 -6.26
CA LEU A 373 -26.03 -12.72 -7.69
C LEU A 373 -26.10 -14.21 -8.05
N PHE A 374 -26.39 -14.47 -9.33
CA PHE A 374 -26.31 -15.80 -9.91
C PHE A 374 -25.60 -15.75 -11.26
N THR A 375 -24.74 -16.74 -11.50
CA THR A 375 -24.05 -16.97 -12.77
C THR A 375 -24.01 -18.47 -13.09
N ASN A 376 -23.47 -18.85 -14.24
CA ASN A 376 -23.35 -20.24 -14.66
C ASN A 376 -22.43 -21.02 -13.68
N PRO A 377 -22.94 -22.04 -12.95
CA PRO A 377 -22.14 -22.82 -12.02
C PRO A 377 -20.96 -23.54 -12.68
N GLU A 378 -21.11 -24.00 -13.92
CA GLU A 378 -20.05 -24.74 -14.64
C GLU A 378 -18.82 -23.87 -14.89
N LYS A 379 -19.03 -22.56 -15.08
CA LYS A 379 -17.96 -21.59 -15.31
C LYS A 379 -17.20 -21.23 -14.04
N LEU A 380 -17.75 -21.58 -12.87
CA LEU A 380 -17.13 -21.37 -11.56
C LEU A 380 -16.73 -22.69 -10.88
N SER A 381 -16.59 -23.79 -11.63
CA SER A 381 -16.24 -25.10 -11.06
C SER A 381 -14.83 -25.13 -10.46
N HIS A 382 -13.95 -24.20 -10.84
CA HIS A 382 -12.61 -24.02 -10.27
C HIS A 382 -12.60 -23.23 -8.96
N MET A 383 -13.72 -22.64 -8.56
CA MET A 383 -13.88 -21.87 -7.32
C MET A 383 -14.39 -22.77 -6.20
N SER A 384 -14.04 -22.43 -4.96
CA SER A 384 -14.50 -23.10 -3.75
C SER A 384 -15.53 -22.23 -3.02
N PRO A 385 -16.68 -22.78 -2.62
CA PRO A 385 -17.65 -22.04 -1.81
C PRO A 385 -17.03 -21.52 -0.52
N ALA A 386 -17.29 -20.26 -0.18
CA ALA A 386 -16.85 -19.69 1.08
C ALA A 386 -17.58 -20.32 2.27
N VAL A 387 -16.87 -20.51 3.37
CA VAL A 387 -17.46 -20.90 4.66
C VAL A 387 -17.87 -19.63 5.40
N LEU A 388 -19.17 -19.37 5.51
CA LEU A 388 -19.71 -18.26 6.29
C LEU A 388 -19.70 -18.61 7.79
N SER A 389 -19.06 -17.77 8.62
CA SER A 389 -19.02 -17.98 10.06
C SER A 389 -20.40 -17.73 10.69
N THR A 390 -20.84 -18.66 11.53
CA THR A 390 -21.98 -18.46 12.44
C THR A 390 -21.53 -17.95 13.82
N VAL A 391 -20.23 -18.01 14.10
CA VAL A 391 -19.64 -17.50 15.35
C VAL A 391 -19.36 -16.01 15.19
N PRO A 392 -19.91 -15.15 16.07
CA PRO A 392 -19.67 -13.70 16.01
C PRO A 392 -18.18 -13.33 16.05
N ALA A 393 -17.86 -12.15 15.54
CA ALA A 393 -16.54 -11.57 15.66
C ALA A 393 -16.22 -11.21 17.11
N GLU A 394 -14.93 -11.21 17.48
CA GLU A 394 -14.44 -10.80 18.79
C GLU A 394 -13.55 -9.56 18.68
N LYS A 395 -13.76 -8.59 19.57
CA LYS A 395 -12.92 -7.38 19.60
C LYS A 395 -11.46 -7.76 19.83
N GLY A 396 -10.56 -7.21 19.01
CA GLY A 396 -9.12 -7.48 19.05
C GLY A 396 -8.69 -8.71 18.24
N GLU A 397 -9.60 -9.51 17.71
CA GLU A 397 -9.21 -10.67 16.91
C GLU A 397 -8.55 -10.25 15.59
N SER A 398 -7.49 -10.96 15.19
CA SER A 398 -6.82 -10.72 13.91
C SER A 398 -7.68 -11.19 12.74
N VAL A 399 -7.80 -10.33 11.73
CA VAL A 399 -8.61 -10.58 10.54
C VAL A 399 -7.87 -10.16 9.27
N LEU A 400 -8.30 -10.74 8.15
CA LEU A 400 -7.87 -10.33 6.81
C LEU A 400 -9.06 -9.78 6.03
N ALA A 401 -8.88 -8.70 5.29
CA ALA A 401 -9.86 -8.22 4.31
C ALA A 401 -9.35 -8.49 2.89
N ALA A 402 -10.24 -8.84 1.97
CA ALA A 402 -9.89 -9.07 0.57
C ALA A 402 -10.77 -8.27 -0.40
N GLY A 403 -10.18 -7.74 -1.46
CA GLY A 403 -10.89 -6.93 -2.45
C GLY A 403 -10.10 -6.66 -3.73
N PHE A 404 -10.67 -5.88 -4.65
CA PHE A 404 -10.06 -5.53 -5.93
C PHE A 404 -9.99 -4.01 -6.11
N PRO A 405 -9.11 -3.33 -5.35
CA PRO A 405 -8.99 -1.87 -5.40
C PRO A 405 -8.44 -1.34 -6.73
N TYR A 406 -7.70 -2.17 -7.44
CA TYR A 406 -7.16 -1.92 -8.77
C TYR A 406 -7.08 -3.26 -9.51
N PHE A 407 -7.01 -3.18 -10.83
CA PHE A 407 -6.71 -4.30 -11.71
C PHE A 407 -6.28 -3.74 -13.06
N ASN A 408 -5.59 -4.54 -13.86
CA ASN A 408 -5.28 -4.16 -15.23
C ASN A 408 -6.51 -4.44 -16.10
N GLU A 409 -7.16 -3.39 -16.62
CA GLU A 409 -8.34 -3.55 -17.48
C GLU A 409 -8.04 -4.30 -18.79
N PHE A 410 -6.77 -4.30 -19.23
CA PHE A 410 -6.31 -4.94 -20.46
C PHE A 410 -5.89 -6.40 -20.27
N ASP A 411 -5.62 -6.83 -19.03
CA ASP A 411 -5.19 -8.19 -18.72
C ASP A 411 -5.69 -8.65 -17.34
N LEU A 412 -6.70 -9.53 -17.35
CA LEU A 412 -7.30 -10.11 -16.15
C LEU A 412 -6.89 -11.56 -15.92
N THR A 413 -5.92 -12.09 -16.69
CA THR A 413 -5.56 -13.51 -16.66
C THR A 413 -5.06 -13.95 -15.28
N ASN A 414 -4.26 -13.10 -14.63
CA ASN A 414 -3.68 -13.34 -13.31
C ASN A 414 -4.34 -12.50 -12.21
N LEU A 415 -5.63 -12.17 -12.39
CA LEU A 415 -6.36 -11.38 -11.41
C LEU A 415 -6.50 -12.16 -10.09
N ILE A 416 -5.93 -11.59 -9.03
CA ILE A 416 -6.01 -12.07 -7.65
C ILE A 416 -6.40 -10.90 -6.74
N PRO A 417 -7.12 -11.15 -5.63
CA PRO A 417 -7.52 -10.09 -4.71
C PRO A 417 -6.32 -9.47 -4.00
N THR A 418 -6.41 -8.17 -3.71
CA THR A 418 -5.56 -7.51 -2.71
C THR A 418 -6.01 -7.94 -1.33
N ILE A 419 -5.07 -8.30 -0.45
CA ILE A 419 -5.36 -8.75 0.92
C ILE A 419 -4.69 -7.80 1.90
N THR A 420 -5.43 -7.33 2.90
CA THR A 420 -4.90 -6.45 3.95
C THR A 420 -5.13 -7.07 5.31
N SER A 421 -4.18 -6.88 6.21
CA SER A 421 -4.23 -7.37 7.58
C SER A 421 -4.76 -6.30 8.54
N GLY A 422 -5.36 -6.74 9.65
CA GLY A 422 -5.84 -5.85 10.70
C GLY A 422 -6.44 -6.65 11.84
N HIS A 423 -7.25 -5.97 12.64
CA HIS A 423 -8.00 -6.56 13.74
C HIS A 423 -9.41 -5.98 13.82
N VAL A 424 -10.30 -6.67 14.52
CA VAL A 424 -11.64 -6.18 14.81
C VAL A 424 -11.55 -5.08 15.87
N ASN A 425 -11.92 -3.85 15.51
CA ASN A 425 -11.91 -2.69 16.41
C ASN A 425 -13.10 -2.74 17.38
N THR A 426 -14.29 -3.03 16.84
CA THR A 426 -15.56 -3.08 17.57
C THR A 426 -16.48 -4.06 16.86
N VAL A 427 -17.35 -4.73 17.62
CA VAL A 427 -18.36 -5.65 17.09
C VAL A 427 -19.71 -5.38 17.78
N SER A 428 -20.77 -5.39 16.97
CA SER A 428 -22.16 -5.54 17.41
C SER A 428 -22.82 -6.66 16.60
N PRO A 429 -24.00 -7.17 17.02
CA PRO A 429 -24.74 -8.16 16.22
C PRO A 429 -25.10 -7.71 14.79
N SER A 430 -25.03 -6.41 14.52
CA SER A 430 -25.41 -5.75 13.27
C SER A 430 -24.23 -5.18 12.48
N MET A 431 -23.03 -5.07 13.06
CA MET A 431 -21.91 -4.40 12.42
C MET A 431 -20.57 -4.90 12.98
N ILE A 432 -19.63 -5.18 12.07
CA ILE A 432 -18.22 -5.39 12.41
C ILE A 432 -17.44 -4.17 11.93
N GLN A 433 -16.56 -3.64 12.79
CA GLN A 433 -15.58 -2.64 12.41
C GLN A 433 -14.18 -3.21 12.49
N THR A 434 -13.34 -2.92 11.48
CA THR A 434 -11.95 -3.41 11.45
C THR A 434 -10.95 -2.29 11.18
N SER A 435 -9.70 -2.56 11.54
CA SER A 435 -8.53 -1.76 11.18
C SER A 435 -7.83 -2.22 9.88
N CYS A 436 -8.42 -3.14 9.13
CA CYS A 436 -7.89 -3.49 7.80
C CYS A 436 -7.87 -2.26 6.88
N CYS A 437 -6.86 -2.14 6.02
CA CYS A 437 -6.79 -1.07 5.03
C CYS A 437 -7.78 -1.34 3.87
N VAL A 438 -9.00 -0.83 3.99
CA VAL A 438 -10.08 -1.01 3.02
C VAL A 438 -10.28 0.25 2.20
N GLN A 439 -10.48 0.10 0.89
CA GLN A 439 -10.72 1.22 -0.03
C GLN A 439 -11.76 0.84 -1.10
N SER A 440 -12.14 1.79 -1.96
CA SER A 440 -12.93 1.52 -3.16
C SER A 440 -12.45 0.26 -3.89
N GLY A 441 -13.36 -0.66 -4.20
CA GLY A 441 -13.05 -1.97 -4.77
C GLY A 441 -13.02 -3.13 -3.76
N PHE A 442 -13.00 -2.86 -2.45
CA PHE A 442 -13.24 -3.88 -1.42
C PHE A 442 -14.72 -4.07 -1.07
N SER A 443 -15.59 -3.11 -1.38
CA SER A 443 -17.03 -3.21 -1.13
C SER A 443 -17.62 -4.48 -1.74
N GLY A 444 -18.38 -5.23 -0.94
CA GLY A 444 -18.90 -6.56 -1.28
C GLY A 444 -17.92 -7.71 -1.02
N GLY A 445 -16.67 -7.40 -0.67
CA GLY A 445 -15.63 -8.36 -0.34
C GLY A 445 -15.71 -8.90 1.09
N PRO A 446 -15.00 -10.01 1.38
CA PRO A 446 -15.03 -10.68 2.67
C PRO A 446 -14.05 -10.10 3.70
N ILE A 447 -14.44 -10.15 4.97
CA ILE A 447 -13.53 -10.18 6.13
C ILE A 447 -13.38 -11.64 6.56
N PHE A 448 -12.15 -12.11 6.72
CA PHE A 448 -11.81 -13.48 7.08
C PHE A 448 -11.25 -13.59 8.50
N ARG A 449 -11.69 -14.64 9.19
CA ARG A 449 -11.01 -15.23 10.35
C ARG A 449 -10.17 -16.41 9.88
N ILE A 450 -8.97 -16.55 10.45
CA ILE A 450 -8.13 -17.73 10.27
C ILE A 450 -8.13 -18.54 11.57
N THR A 451 -8.78 -19.69 11.55
CA THR A 451 -8.88 -20.56 12.74
C THR A 451 -7.73 -21.56 12.77
N LYS A 452 -6.81 -21.39 13.73
CA LYS A 452 -5.69 -22.31 13.99
C LYS A 452 -6.17 -23.54 14.80
N PRO A 453 -5.53 -24.72 14.67
CA PRO A 453 -4.32 -25.03 13.89
C PRO A 453 -4.59 -25.40 12.43
N LYS A 454 -5.84 -25.59 12.01
CA LYS A 454 -6.19 -26.10 10.67
C LYS A 454 -6.09 -25.06 9.55
N ASN A 455 -5.69 -23.82 9.84
CA ASN A 455 -5.67 -22.70 8.90
C ASN A 455 -6.99 -22.58 8.11
N ARG A 456 -8.12 -22.83 8.78
CA ARG A 456 -9.44 -22.74 8.18
C ARG A 456 -9.80 -21.27 7.99
N VAL A 457 -10.21 -20.92 6.77
CA VAL A 457 -10.63 -19.56 6.41
C VAL A 457 -12.15 -19.47 6.48
N GLU A 458 -12.66 -18.56 7.31
CA GLU A 458 -14.10 -18.35 7.51
C GLU A 458 -14.45 -16.88 7.30
N VAL A 459 -15.52 -16.61 6.54
CA VAL A 459 -16.01 -15.24 6.28
C VAL A 459 -16.80 -14.77 7.50
N LEU A 460 -16.30 -13.73 8.17
CA LEU A 460 -16.97 -13.07 9.30
C LEU A 460 -18.02 -12.05 8.86
N GLY A 461 -17.83 -11.43 7.70
CA GLY A 461 -18.74 -10.41 7.20
C GLY A 461 -18.38 -9.91 5.81
N ILE A 462 -19.27 -9.09 5.26
CA ILE A 462 -19.14 -8.46 3.94
C ILE A 462 -18.90 -6.98 4.12
N ILE A 463 -17.80 -6.47 3.59
CA ILE A 463 -17.39 -5.07 3.65
C ILE A 463 -18.41 -4.23 2.91
N ALA A 464 -19.02 -3.24 3.56
CA ALA A 464 -20.06 -2.42 2.97
C ALA A 464 -19.62 -0.97 2.69
N ILE A 465 -18.95 -0.32 3.65
CA ILE A 465 -18.63 1.10 3.55
C ILE A 465 -17.42 1.48 4.42
N ASN A 466 -16.73 2.54 4.01
CA ASN A 466 -15.69 3.22 4.80
C ASN A 466 -16.27 4.47 5.47
N VAL A 467 -15.75 4.82 6.64
CA VAL A 467 -16.13 6.08 7.30
C VAL A 467 -15.59 7.27 6.50
N THR A 468 -16.47 8.22 6.18
CA THR A 468 -16.15 9.50 5.54
C THR A 468 -16.43 10.64 6.51
N SER A 469 -15.54 11.63 6.60
CA SER A 469 -15.85 12.88 7.31
C SER A 469 -16.79 13.79 6.51
N ASP A 470 -17.39 14.77 7.18
CA ASP A 470 -18.10 15.92 6.60
C ASP A 470 -17.34 16.62 5.46
N GLY A 471 -16.00 16.61 5.50
CA GLY A 471 -15.13 17.15 4.45
C GLY A 471 -14.87 16.22 3.26
N GLY A 472 -15.53 15.06 3.22
CA GLY A 472 -15.40 14.04 2.18
C GLY A 472 -14.11 13.21 2.26
N ALA A 473 -13.38 13.26 3.38
CA ALA A 473 -12.18 12.44 3.55
C ALA A 473 -12.57 11.02 4.00
N CYS A 474 -12.22 10.02 3.18
CA CYS A 474 -12.39 8.60 3.52
C CYS A 474 -11.25 8.12 4.42
N PHE A 475 -11.56 7.37 5.47
CA PHE A 475 -10.59 6.77 6.38
C PHE A 475 -10.46 5.26 6.12
N PRO A 476 -9.42 4.80 5.39
CA PRO A 476 -9.32 3.42 4.93
C PRO A 476 -9.17 2.39 6.08
N TYR A 477 -8.68 2.82 7.23
CA TYR A 477 -8.48 1.99 8.43
C TYR A 477 -9.71 1.96 9.37
N VAL A 478 -10.83 2.57 8.96
CA VAL A 478 -12.10 2.53 9.72
C VAL A 478 -13.21 2.14 8.76
N ASN A 479 -13.42 0.84 8.63
CA ASN A 479 -14.41 0.25 7.74
C ASN A 479 -15.51 -0.51 8.49
N MET A 480 -16.67 -0.64 7.86
CA MET A 480 -17.86 -1.28 8.40
C MET A 480 -18.29 -2.44 7.50
N ALA A 481 -18.60 -3.57 8.12
CA ALA A 481 -19.04 -4.78 7.44
C ALA A 481 -20.30 -5.38 8.05
N VAL A 482 -21.13 -5.97 7.18
CA VAL A 482 -22.33 -6.71 7.57
C VAL A 482 -21.91 -8.09 8.08
N PRO A 483 -22.20 -8.46 9.34
CA PRO A 483 -21.81 -9.75 9.89
C PRO A 483 -22.43 -10.93 9.13
N ALA A 484 -21.67 -11.99 8.89
CA ALA A 484 -22.14 -13.19 8.20
C ALA A 484 -23.35 -13.85 8.88
N ALA A 485 -23.38 -13.82 10.22
CA ALA A 485 -24.49 -14.34 11.03
C ALA A 485 -25.85 -13.67 10.72
N VAL A 486 -25.85 -12.46 10.15
CA VAL A 486 -27.07 -11.72 9.79
C VAL A 486 -27.77 -12.34 8.58
N PHE A 487 -27.01 -12.80 7.58
CA PHE A 487 -27.56 -13.18 6.28
C PHE A 487 -27.34 -14.65 5.91
N SER A 488 -26.41 -15.36 6.55
CA SER A 488 -26.00 -16.72 6.16
C SER A 488 -27.17 -17.70 6.09
N HIS A 489 -28.05 -17.73 7.10
CA HIS A 489 -29.22 -18.62 7.13
C HIS A 489 -30.25 -18.26 6.05
N ALA A 490 -30.50 -16.96 5.84
CA ALA A 490 -31.46 -16.50 4.82
C ALA A 490 -30.99 -16.85 3.41
N LEU A 491 -29.70 -16.64 3.11
CA LEU A 491 -29.12 -17.01 1.82
C LEU A 491 -29.12 -18.54 1.63
N ALA A 492 -28.72 -19.31 2.63
CA ALA A 492 -28.72 -20.78 2.56
C ALA A 492 -30.13 -21.33 2.28
N HIS A 493 -31.15 -20.80 2.96
CA HIS A 493 -32.54 -21.18 2.74
C HIS A 493 -33.00 -20.84 1.32
N TYR A 494 -32.68 -19.65 0.81
CA TYR A 494 -33.02 -19.29 -0.57
C TYR A 494 -32.29 -20.16 -1.59
N ILE A 495 -30.99 -20.45 -1.39
CA ILE A 495 -30.20 -21.27 -2.30
C ILE A 495 -30.80 -22.68 -2.41
N LEU A 496 -31.26 -23.26 -1.30
CA LEU A 496 -31.86 -24.59 -1.26
C LEU A 496 -33.32 -24.60 -1.77
N ASN A 497 -34.16 -23.69 -1.26
CA ASN A 497 -35.61 -23.77 -1.43
C ASN A 497 -36.19 -22.79 -2.46
N LYS A 498 -35.38 -21.87 -2.99
CA LYS A 498 -35.80 -20.75 -3.85
C LYS A 498 -36.90 -19.85 -3.25
N ASP A 499 -37.01 -19.86 -1.92
CA ASP A 499 -38.00 -19.06 -1.18
C ASP A 499 -37.49 -17.61 -0.99
N GLU A 500 -37.96 -16.70 -1.84
CA GLU A 500 -37.61 -15.28 -1.81
C GLU A 500 -38.10 -14.57 -0.55
N THR A 501 -39.15 -15.07 0.12
CA THR A 501 -39.73 -14.40 1.29
C THR A 501 -38.75 -14.34 2.47
N LYS A 502 -37.78 -15.26 2.53
CA LYS A 502 -36.74 -15.26 3.56
C LYS A 502 -35.67 -14.19 3.35
N LEU A 503 -35.49 -13.70 2.13
CA LEU A 503 -34.52 -12.66 1.83
C LEU A 503 -34.95 -11.29 2.38
N ALA A 504 -36.27 -11.05 2.49
CA ALA A 504 -36.82 -9.84 3.12
C ALA A 504 -36.36 -9.66 4.59
N GLY A 505 -36.00 -10.75 5.28
CA GLY A 505 -35.43 -10.70 6.63
C GLY A 505 -34.09 -9.96 6.70
N ILE A 506 -33.35 -9.90 5.59
CA ILE A 506 -32.07 -9.19 5.48
C ILE A 506 -32.28 -7.67 5.52
N GLU A 507 -33.45 -7.14 5.15
CA GLU A 507 -33.64 -5.68 5.15
C GLU A 507 -33.60 -5.05 6.56
N ASN A 508 -33.93 -5.85 7.57
CA ASN A 508 -33.95 -5.52 9.00
C ASN A 508 -34.48 -4.12 9.34
N ASN A 509 -35.81 -4.00 9.50
CA ASN A 509 -36.51 -2.73 9.70
C ASN A 509 -36.39 -2.12 11.11
N LYS A 510 -35.49 -2.61 11.97
CA LYS A 510 -35.32 -2.06 13.32
C LYS A 510 -34.58 -0.72 13.27
N GLU A 511 -35.20 0.35 13.78
CA GLU A 511 -34.63 1.70 13.73
C GLU A 511 -33.26 1.80 14.41
N MET A 512 -33.04 1.08 15.51
CA MET A 512 -31.72 1.04 16.18
C MET A 512 -30.60 0.57 15.26
N ILE A 513 -30.85 -0.42 14.39
CA ILE A 513 -29.86 -0.94 13.45
C ILE A 513 -29.66 0.03 12.30
N GLN A 514 -30.76 0.61 11.78
CA GLN A 514 -30.70 1.64 10.74
C GLN A 514 -29.93 2.87 11.23
N ALA A 515 -30.18 3.32 12.46
CA ALA A 515 -29.48 4.42 13.11
C ALA A 515 -28.00 4.12 13.31
N GLN A 516 -27.63 2.91 13.74
CA GLN A 516 -26.23 2.52 13.91
C GLN A 516 -25.46 2.58 12.57
N TRP A 517 -26.05 2.08 11.48
CA TRP A 517 -25.44 2.14 10.15
C TRP A 517 -25.40 3.54 9.55
N ARG A 518 -26.25 4.44 10.04
CA ARG A 518 -26.22 5.89 9.76
C ARG A 518 -25.34 6.67 10.75
N LEU A 519 -24.73 5.98 11.72
CA LEU A 519 -23.93 6.58 12.79
C LEU A 519 -24.68 7.64 13.63
N MET A 520 -26.00 7.48 13.81
CA MET A 520 -26.85 8.38 14.61
C MET A 520 -27.00 7.92 16.07
N PRO A 521 -27.30 8.83 17.04
CA PRO A 521 -27.45 10.28 16.91
C PRO A 521 -26.13 11.04 17.23
N TYR A 522 -25.75 12.02 16.41
CA TYR A 522 -24.46 12.71 16.60
C TYR A 522 -24.46 13.67 17.81
N ARG A 523 -23.49 13.45 18.70
CA ARG A 523 -22.66 14.50 19.30
C ARG A 523 -21.19 14.20 18.97
N SER A 524 -20.72 14.42 17.74
CA SER A 524 -19.27 14.60 17.44
C SER A 524 -19.03 15.00 15.98
N LYS A 525 -17.80 15.51 15.72
CA LYS A 525 -17.26 16.12 14.49
C LYS A 525 -17.07 15.15 13.30
N ILE A 526 -18.05 14.29 12.99
CA ILE A 526 -18.01 13.37 11.85
C ILE A 526 -18.92 13.89 10.76
#